data_AF-A0A1I5EW17-F1
#
_entry.id   AF-A0A1I5EW17-F1
#
_cell.length_a   1.000
_cell.length_b   1.000
_cell.length_c   1.000
_cell.angle_alpha   90.00
_cell.angle_beta   90.00
_cell.angle_gamma   90.00
#
_symmetry.space_group_name_H-M   'P 1'
#
loop_
_entity.id
_entity.type
_entity.pdbx_description
1 polymer ?
#
loop_
_entity_poly.entity_id
_entity_poly.type
_entity_poly.pdbx_seq_one_letter_code
_entity_poly.pdbx_strand_id
1 'polypeptide(L)'
;MARGLEERFPDFAAFAAARPELGLGAAPEQVTAKFFELAERLTAKPVQGIDGTLFRGMTFELLYADASMPLLAEAWRALEEDRPLPPLPSMAGLENAMSARLSVVCGDSRWPEEVEHYQRQVEADRAEHPMLGGSTASIGPCAFWPEERIEPPVRIGDEGPSNVLVVQNERDPGTPLVGAPRSCGGRSGSAPRW
;
A
#
# COMPACT_ATOMS: atom_id res chain seq x y z
N MET A 1 3.58 2.30 -4.75
CA MET A 1 2.80 1.67 -3.68
C MET A 1 1.60 0.91 -4.23
N ALA A 2 0.82 1.46 -5.19
CA ALA A 2 -0.31 0.75 -5.83
C ALA A 2 0.00 -0.69 -6.25
N ARG A 3 1.08 -0.91 -7.00
CA ARG A 3 1.59 -2.25 -7.36
C ARG A 3 1.75 -3.20 -6.17
N GLY A 4 2.22 -2.70 -5.04
CA GLY A 4 2.49 -3.52 -3.86
C GLY A 4 1.23 -4.17 -3.30
N LEU A 5 0.08 -3.47 -3.34
CA LEU A 5 -1.18 -4.08 -2.96
C LEU A 5 -1.61 -5.16 -3.97
N GLU A 6 -1.51 -4.88 -5.27
CA GLU A 6 -1.84 -5.86 -6.31
C GLU A 6 -1.01 -7.15 -6.18
N GLU A 7 0.27 -7.01 -5.86
CA GLU A 7 1.17 -8.13 -5.63
C GLU A 7 0.88 -8.85 -4.31
N ARG A 8 0.54 -8.13 -3.24
CA ARG A 8 0.35 -8.71 -1.90
C ARG A 8 -1.06 -9.27 -1.66
N PHE A 9 -2.08 -8.75 -2.33
CA PHE A 9 -3.48 -9.14 -2.13
C PHE A 9 -3.78 -10.62 -2.42
N PRO A 10 -3.21 -11.27 -3.46
CA PRO A 10 -3.42 -12.69 -3.71
C PRO A 10 -3.11 -13.59 -2.50
N ASP A 11 -2.16 -13.20 -1.65
CA ASP A 11 -1.83 -13.95 -0.44
C ASP A 11 -2.94 -13.84 0.62
N PHE A 12 -3.60 -12.68 0.72
CA PHE A 12 -4.81 -12.52 1.54
C PHE A 12 -6.00 -13.29 0.96
N ALA A 13 -6.17 -13.25 -0.36
CA ALA A 13 -7.23 -13.99 -1.04
C ALA A 13 -7.09 -15.51 -0.81
N ALA A 14 -5.87 -16.05 -0.92
CA ALA A 14 -5.57 -17.44 -0.59
C ALA A 14 -5.78 -17.75 0.90
N PHE A 15 -5.31 -16.87 1.79
CA PHE A 15 -5.52 -16.96 3.24
C PHE A 15 -7.00 -17.09 3.59
N ALA A 16 -7.85 -16.27 2.98
CA ALA A 16 -9.28 -16.20 3.25
C ALA A 16 -10.03 -17.38 2.61
N ALA A 17 -9.70 -17.73 1.37
CA ALA A 17 -10.30 -18.87 0.67
C ALA A 17 -10.03 -20.21 1.36
N ALA A 18 -8.85 -20.37 1.97
CA ALA A 18 -8.51 -21.55 2.77
C ALA A 18 -9.31 -21.67 4.09
N ARG A 19 -10.12 -20.65 4.44
CA ARG A 19 -10.91 -20.57 5.67
C ARG A 19 -12.35 -20.16 5.37
N PRO A 20 -13.19 -21.09 4.90
CA PRO A 20 -14.59 -20.82 4.58
C PRO A 20 -15.40 -20.22 5.74
N GLU A 21 -15.00 -20.48 6.99
CA GLU A 21 -15.59 -19.91 8.20
C GLU A 21 -15.46 -18.37 8.29
N LEU A 22 -14.56 -17.77 7.51
CA LEU A 22 -14.45 -16.31 7.37
C LEU A 22 -15.54 -15.73 6.47
N GLY A 23 -16.29 -16.55 5.70
CA GLY A 23 -17.42 -16.09 4.89
C GLY A 23 -17.04 -15.14 3.74
N LEU A 24 -15.76 -14.98 3.42
CA LEU A 24 -15.29 -14.04 2.38
C LEU A 24 -15.26 -14.65 0.97
N GLY A 25 -15.44 -15.96 0.86
CA GLY A 25 -15.33 -16.72 -0.38
C GLY A 25 -14.56 -18.03 -0.14
N ALA A 26 -14.80 -19.03 -0.99
CA ALA A 26 -14.12 -20.32 -0.95
C ALA A 26 -13.00 -20.44 -2.01
N ALA A 27 -12.84 -19.42 -2.87
CA ALA A 27 -11.79 -19.33 -3.88
C ALA A 27 -11.19 -17.91 -3.90
N PRO A 28 -9.89 -17.75 -4.21
CA PRO A 28 -9.25 -16.44 -4.26
C PRO A 28 -9.98 -15.43 -5.16
N GLU A 29 -10.53 -15.88 -6.28
CA GLU A 29 -11.28 -15.04 -7.23
C GLU A 29 -12.56 -14.48 -6.61
N GLN A 30 -13.22 -15.25 -5.73
CA GLN A 30 -14.41 -14.80 -5.00
C GLN A 30 -14.04 -13.74 -3.95
N VAL A 31 -12.90 -13.90 -3.28
CA VAL A 31 -12.40 -12.90 -2.31
C VAL A 31 -12.02 -11.61 -3.03
N THR A 32 -11.36 -11.70 -4.19
CA THR A 32 -11.06 -10.55 -5.05
C THR A 32 -12.33 -9.85 -5.54
N ALA A 33 -13.34 -10.59 -5.99
CA ALA A 33 -14.62 -10.00 -6.40
C ALA A 33 -15.30 -9.28 -5.24
N LYS A 34 -15.31 -9.90 -4.05
CA LYS A 34 -15.86 -9.31 -2.82
C LYS A 34 -15.15 -8.02 -2.41
N PHE A 35 -13.83 -7.91 -2.61
CA PHE A 35 -13.10 -6.67 -2.37
C PHE A 35 -13.66 -5.50 -3.18
N PHE A 36 -13.85 -5.70 -4.49
CA PHE A 36 -14.37 -4.66 -5.37
C PHE A 36 -15.83 -4.33 -5.04
N GLU A 37 -16.66 -5.35 -4.79
CA GLU A 37 -18.05 -5.19 -4.37
C GLU A 37 -18.17 -4.37 -3.08
N LEU A 38 -17.42 -4.74 -2.03
CA LEU A 38 -17.45 -4.04 -0.75
C LEU A 38 -16.99 -2.59 -0.90
N ALA A 39 -15.93 -2.36 -1.68
CA ALA A 39 -15.44 -1.01 -1.88
C ALA A 39 -16.44 -0.13 -2.63
N GLU A 40 -17.07 -0.62 -3.70
CA GLU A 40 -18.13 0.10 -4.42
C GLU A 40 -19.32 0.39 -3.51
N ARG A 41 -19.77 -0.62 -2.76
CA ARG A 41 -20.89 -0.50 -1.82
C ARG A 41 -20.58 0.54 -0.73
N LEU A 42 -19.37 0.54 -0.17
CA LEU A 42 -18.95 1.50 0.86
C LEU A 42 -18.73 2.91 0.29
N THR A 43 -18.30 3.05 -0.96
CA THR A 43 -18.28 4.36 -1.66
C THR A 43 -19.70 4.91 -1.81
N ALA A 44 -20.67 4.08 -2.18
CA ALA A 44 -22.06 4.52 -2.33
C ALA A 44 -22.76 4.78 -0.98
N LYS A 45 -22.46 3.95 0.03
CA LYS A 45 -23.06 4.02 1.36
C LYS A 45 -22.00 3.68 2.42
N PRO A 46 -21.30 4.71 2.95
CA PRO A 46 -20.33 4.51 4.02
C PRO A 46 -20.98 3.86 5.25
N VAL A 47 -20.22 3.00 5.92
CA VAL A 47 -20.63 2.28 7.13
C VAL A 47 -19.70 2.67 8.26
N GLN A 48 -20.24 3.12 9.39
CA GLN A 48 -19.46 3.54 10.56
C GLN A 48 -18.36 4.58 10.20
N GLY A 49 -18.62 5.44 9.22
CA GLY A 49 -17.67 6.43 8.74
C GLY A 49 -16.57 5.90 7.80
N ILE A 50 -16.58 4.60 7.49
CA ILE A 50 -15.69 3.97 6.52
C ILE A 50 -16.36 3.98 5.14
N ASP A 51 -15.78 4.73 4.22
CA ASP A 51 -16.11 4.71 2.80
C ASP A 51 -15.18 3.77 2.02
N GLY A 52 -15.37 3.66 0.70
CA GLY A 52 -14.53 2.82 -0.14
C GLY A 52 -13.04 3.23 -0.15
N THR A 53 -12.73 4.51 0.07
CA THR A 53 -11.34 5.01 0.12
C THR A 53 -10.66 4.53 1.40
N LEU A 54 -11.32 4.72 2.54
CA LEU A 54 -10.82 4.25 3.84
C LEU A 54 -10.74 2.73 3.89
N PHE A 55 -11.69 2.01 3.29
CA PHE A 55 -11.65 0.56 3.17
C PHE A 55 -10.43 0.07 2.38
N ARG A 56 -10.13 0.71 1.24
CA ARG A 56 -8.94 0.42 0.43
C ARG A 56 -7.66 0.69 1.20
N GLY A 57 -7.57 1.84 1.87
CA GLY A 57 -6.43 2.21 2.71
C GLY A 57 -6.23 1.23 3.86
N MET A 58 -7.28 0.93 4.62
CA MET A 58 -7.23 -0.03 5.73
C MET A 58 -6.80 -1.43 5.25
N THR A 59 -7.30 -1.88 4.10
CA THR A 59 -6.88 -3.15 3.50
C THR A 59 -5.39 -3.12 3.16
N PHE A 60 -4.89 -2.03 2.57
CA PHE A 60 -3.47 -1.88 2.27
C PHE A 60 -2.60 -1.89 3.54
N GLU A 61 -2.96 -1.09 4.55
CA GLU A 61 -2.21 -0.97 5.81
C GLU A 61 -2.16 -2.30 6.58
N LEU A 62 -3.28 -3.02 6.67
CA LEU A 62 -3.33 -4.31 7.36
C LEU A 62 -2.60 -5.42 6.59
N LEU A 63 -2.25 -5.23 5.32
CA LEU A 63 -1.49 -6.22 4.54
C LEU A 63 0.03 -6.03 4.59
N TYR A 64 0.54 -5.07 5.37
CA TYR A 64 1.97 -5.01 5.70
C TYR A 64 2.47 -6.21 6.51
N ALA A 65 1.58 -6.92 7.21
CA ALA A 65 1.95 -8.07 8.03
C ALA A 65 0.92 -9.21 7.94
N ASP A 66 1.39 -10.43 7.76
CA ASP A 66 0.54 -11.64 7.72
C ASP A 66 -0.29 -11.82 9.00
N ALA A 67 0.29 -11.42 10.15
CA ALA A 67 -0.37 -11.48 11.45
C ALA A 67 -1.66 -10.62 11.52
N SER A 68 -1.80 -9.64 10.63
CA SER A 68 -2.97 -8.76 10.56
C SER A 68 -4.08 -9.28 9.64
N MET A 69 -3.83 -10.33 8.85
CA MET A 69 -4.85 -10.91 7.95
C MET A 69 -6.13 -11.40 8.67
N PRO A 70 -6.08 -12.04 9.85
CA PRO A 70 -7.29 -12.40 10.59
C PRO A 70 -8.13 -11.18 10.97
N LEU A 71 -7.48 -10.11 11.45
CA LEU A 71 -8.14 -8.85 11.82
C LEU A 71 -8.77 -8.19 10.59
N LEU A 72 -8.08 -8.19 9.45
CA LEU A 72 -8.61 -7.67 8.19
C LEU A 72 -9.87 -8.43 7.75
N ALA A 73 -9.85 -9.76 7.82
CA ALA A 73 -11.00 -10.58 7.47
C ALA A 73 -12.20 -10.30 8.39
N GLU A 74 -11.95 -10.13 9.70
CA GLU A 74 -12.98 -9.76 10.66
C GLU A 74 -13.56 -8.36 10.37
N ALA A 75 -12.70 -7.38 10.06
CA ALA A 75 -13.13 -6.03 9.70
C ALA A 75 -14.00 -6.02 8.44
N TRP A 76 -13.67 -6.81 7.42
CA TRP A 76 -14.49 -6.93 6.22
C TRP A 76 -15.89 -7.48 6.53
N ARG A 77 -16.00 -8.53 7.36
CA ARG A 77 -17.31 -9.04 7.79
C ARG A 77 -18.09 -8.01 8.60
N ALA A 78 -17.43 -7.27 9.49
CA ALA A 78 -18.07 -6.23 10.28
C ALA A 78 -18.65 -5.13 9.38
N LEU A 79 -17.91 -4.70 8.36
CA LEU A 79 -18.40 -3.76 7.35
C LEU A 79 -19.50 -4.35 6.46
N GLU A 80 -19.40 -5.64 6.10
CA GLU A 80 -20.42 -6.34 5.32
C GLU A 80 -21.78 -6.36 6.04
N GLU A 81 -21.76 -6.70 7.33
CA GLU A 81 -22.93 -6.92 8.17
C GLU A 81 -23.37 -5.66 8.97
N ASP A 82 -22.67 -4.53 8.81
CA ASP A 82 -22.86 -3.31 9.63
C ASP A 82 -22.81 -3.59 11.15
N ARG A 83 -21.84 -4.42 11.55
CA ARG A 83 -21.53 -4.71 12.96
C ARG A 83 -20.36 -3.87 13.45
N PRO A 84 -20.23 -3.65 14.76
CA PRO A 84 -19.07 -2.94 15.31
C PRO A 84 -17.75 -3.50 14.79
N LEU A 85 -16.88 -2.61 14.31
CA LEU A 85 -15.53 -2.99 13.88
C LEU A 85 -14.75 -3.63 15.06
N PRO A 86 -13.89 -4.63 14.79
CA PRO A 86 -12.95 -5.11 15.78
C PRO A 86 -12.00 -3.97 16.21
N PRO A 87 -11.34 -4.07 17.37
CA PRO A 87 -10.34 -3.09 17.79
C PRO A 87 -9.25 -2.93 16.74
N LEU A 88 -9.30 -1.84 15.98
CA LEU A 88 -8.28 -1.48 15.00
C LEU A 88 -7.09 -0.81 15.72
N PRO A 89 -5.89 -0.84 15.13
CA PRO A 89 -4.74 -0.11 15.66
C PRO A 89 -5.09 1.37 15.93
N SER A 90 -4.61 1.88 17.06
CA SER A 90 -4.86 3.26 17.47
C SER A 90 -4.24 4.24 16.48
N MET A 91 -4.99 5.29 16.13
CA MET A 91 -4.49 6.43 15.35
C MET A 91 -3.88 7.53 16.25
N ALA A 92 -3.68 7.26 17.54
CA ALA A 92 -3.07 8.22 18.45
C ALA A 92 -1.65 8.57 17.97
N GLY A 93 -1.38 9.88 17.85
CA GLY A 93 -0.10 10.37 17.35
C GLY A 93 0.05 10.33 15.82
N LEU A 94 -0.97 9.88 15.07
CA LEU A 94 -0.93 9.85 13.60
C LEU A 94 -0.68 11.23 13.02
N GLU A 95 -1.31 12.28 13.55
CA GLU A 95 -1.14 13.65 13.05
C GLU A 95 0.35 14.06 13.07
N ASN A 96 1.00 13.97 14.24
CA ASN A 96 2.42 14.27 14.34
C ASN A 96 3.29 13.33 13.49
N ALA A 97 2.97 12.03 13.45
CA ALA A 97 3.70 11.08 12.60
C ALA A 97 3.61 11.44 11.11
N MET A 98 2.44 11.87 10.64
CA MET A 98 2.23 12.33 9.26
C MET A 98 2.90 13.67 8.99
N SER A 99 2.82 14.62 9.92
CA SER A 99 3.52 15.90 9.85
C SER A 99 5.04 15.71 9.74
N ALA A 100 5.63 14.85 10.58
CA ALA A 100 7.04 14.51 10.53
C ALA A 100 7.41 13.79 9.23
N ARG A 101 6.60 12.80 8.80
CA ARG A 101 6.80 12.07 7.54
C ARG A 101 6.83 13.03 6.35
N LEU A 102 5.86 13.94 6.25
CA LEU A 102 5.77 14.89 5.14
C LEU A 102 6.96 15.85 5.14
N SER A 103 7.36 16.37 6.30
CA SER A 103 8.53 17.25 6.42
C SER A 103 9.80 16.61 5.84
N VAL A 104 10.03 15.33 6.13
CA VAL A 104 11.20 14.59 5.61
C VAL A 104 11.02 14.26 4.12
N VAL A 105 9.92 13.60 3.76
CA VAL A 105 9.70 13.11 2.38
C VAL A 105 9.65 14.22 1.35
N CYS A 106 9.06 15.38 1.69
CA CYS A 106 9.01 16.51 0.79
C CYS A 106 10.36 17.25 0.70
N GLY A 107 11.24 17.13 1.72
CA GLY A 107 12.59 17.69 1.70
C GLY A 107 13.65 16.80 1.01
N ASP A 108 13.43 15.49 0.96
CA ASP A 108 14.37 14.50 0.40
C ASP A 108 14.39 14.46 -1.14
N SER A 109 13.33 14.90 -1.80
CA SER A 109 13.18 14.74 -3.26
C SER A 109 12.34 15.85 -3.85
N ARG A 110 12.67 16.23 -5.10
CA ARG A 110 11.86 17.18 -5.85
C ARG A 110 10.65 16.46 -6.47
N TRP A 111 9.46 16.89 -6.09
CA TRP A 111 8.19 16.39 -6.63
C TRP A 111 7.74 17.24 -7.83
N PRO A 112 7.00 16.67 -8.80
CA PRO A 112 6.40 17.46 -9.88
C PRO A 112 5.45 18.52 -9.33
N GLU A 113 5.50 19.75 -9.86
CA GLU A 113 4.61 20.84 -9.44
C GLU A 113 3.33 20.91 -10.32
N GLU A 114 3.41 20.37 -11.54
CA GLU A 114 2.33 20.43 -12.53
C GLU A 114 1.19 19.45 -12.21
N VAL A 115 -0.04 19.96 -12.10
CA VAL A 115 -1.24 19.16 -11.79
C VAL A 115 -1.50 18.08 -12.85
N GLU A 116 -1.25 18.39 -14.12
CA GLU A 116 -1.44 17.48 -15.25
C GLU A 116 -0.51 16.26 -15.15
N HIS A 117 0.63 16.37 -14.47
CA HIS A 117 1.48 15.20 -14.19
C HIS A 117 0.70 14.18 -13.36
N TYR A 118 0.11 14.61 -12.26
CA TYR A 118 -0.63 13.74 -11.35
C TYR A 118 -1.91 13.19 -11.98
N GLN A 119 -2.62 13.98 -12.79
CA GLN A 119 -3.79 13.49 -13.51
C GLN A 119 -3.45 12.29 -14.40
N ARG A 120 -2.37 12.39 -15.19
CA ARG A 120 -1.91 11.28 -16.05
C ARG A 120 -1.50 10.05 -15.24
N GLN A 121 -0.81 10.25 -14.11
CA GLN A 121 -0.41 9.14 -13.24
C GLN A 121 -1.63 8.46 -12.60
N VAL A 122 -2.61 9.24 -12.13
CA VAL A 122 -3.87 8.73 -11.57
C VAL A 122 -4.65 7.90 -12.60
N GLU A 123 -4.70 8.34 -13.85
CA GLU A 123 -5.34 7.60 -14.94
C GLU A 123 -4.62 6.28 -15.22
N ALA A 124 -3.28 6.30 -15.29
CA ALA A 124 -2.48 5.09 -15.48
C ALA A 124 -2.65 4.10 -14.31
N ASP A 125 -2.49 4.56 -13.07
CA ASP A 125 -2.59 3.70 -11.87
C ASP A 125 -3.99 3.11 -11.71
N ARG A 126 -5.07 3.82 -12.09
CA ARG A 126 -6.43 3.26 -12.09
C ARG A 126 -6.59 2.06 -13.03
N ALA A 127 -5.91 2.09 -14.16
CA ALA A 127 -5.97 1.02 -15.15
C ALA A 127 -5.05 -0.15 -14.77
N GLU A 128 -3.83 0.15 -14.31
CA GLU A 128 -2.81 -0.87 -14.01
C GLU A 128 -2.98 -1.50 -12.62
N HIS A 129 -3.46 -0.72 -11.64
CA HIS A 129 -3.50 -1.07 -10.22
C HIS A 129 -4.85 -0.70 -9.57
N PRO A 130 -5.95 -1.31 -10.01
CA PRO A 130 -7.31 -0.92 -9.63
C PRO A 130 -7.63 -1.02 -8.13
N MET A 131 -6.88 -1.80 -7.34
CA MET A 131 -7.20 -1.98 -5.92
C MET A 131 -7.02 -0.71 -5.09
N LEU A 132 -5.92 0.01 -5.27
CA LEU A 132 -5.74 1.37 -4.74
C LEU A 132 -6.17 2.45 -5.74
N GLY A 133 -6.24 2.09 -7.02
CA GLY A 133 -6.43 3.01 -8.12
C GLY A 133 -5.41 4.14 -8.07
N GLY A 134 -5.85 5.35 -8.39
CA GLY A 134 -4.98 6.53 -8.39
C GLY A 134 -4.61 7.09 -7.00
N SER A 135 -4.97 6.44 -5.89
CA SER A 135 -4.77 7.01 -4.56
C SER A 135 -3.29 7.29 -4.26
N THR A 136 -2.38 6.42 -4.70
CA THR A 136 -0.93 6.60 -4.46
C THR A 136 -0.24 7.48 -5.50
N ALA A 137 -0.92 7.77 -6.61
CA ALA A 137 -0.45 8.65 -7.69
C ALA A 137 -1.06 10.06 -7.61
N SER A 138 -1.94 10.30 -6.66
CA SER A 138 -2.63 11.58 -6.51
C SER A 138 -1.68 12.70 -6.08
N ILE A 139 -2.02 13.93 -6.43
CA ILE A 139 -1.28 15.11 -5.99
C ILE A 139 -1.33 15.20 -4.45
N GLY A 140 -0.17 15.45 -3.84
CA GLY A 140 -0.02 15.52 -2.39
C GLY A 140 0.73 16.78 -1.95
N PRO A 141 0.90 16.97 -0.62
CA PRO A 141 1.50 18.20 -0.06
C PRO A 141 2.89 18.54 -0.63
N CYS A 142 3.69 17.53 -1.02
CA CYS A 142 5.03 17.74 -1.53
C CYS A 142 5.08 18.48 -2.89
N ALA A 143 4.00 18.46 -3.67
CA ALA A 143 3.90 19.25 -4.92
C ALA A 143 3.89 20.77 -4.64
N PHE A 144 3.57 21.15 -3.41
CA PHE A 144 3.46 22.55 -2.95
C PHE A 144 4.50 22.88 -1.89
N TRP A 145 5.51 22.01 -1.70
CA TRP A 145 6.54 22.24 -0.71
C TRP A 145 7.40 23.44 -1.13
N PRO A 146 7.64 24.42 -0.24
CA PRO A 146 8.26 25.68 -0.63
C PRO A 146 9.76 25.56 -0.94
N GLU A 147 10.41 24.49 -0.48
CA GLU A 147 11.84 24.25 -0.67
C GLU A 147 12.04 23.16 -1.74
N GLU A 148 12.99 23.35 -2.66
CA GLU A 148 13.17 22.43 -3.80
C GLU A 148 13.67 21.03 -3.40
N ARG A 149 14.63 20.96 -2.47
CA ARG A 149 15.19 19.77 -1.80
C ARG A 149 16.37 20.20 -0.94
N ILE A 150 16.65 19.48 0.14
CA ILE A 150 17.82 19.75 1.00
C ILE A 150 19.11 19.24 0.33
N GLU A 151 19.08 18.03 -0.24
CA GLU A 151 20.23 17.39 -0.87
C GLU A 151 19.86 16.72 -2.21
N PRO A 152 20.81 16.62 -3.18
CA PRO A 152 20.58 15.88 -4.40
C PRO A 152 20.52 14.35 -4.14
N PRO A 153 19.68 13.57 -4.88
CA PRO A 153 19.65 12.13 -4.76
C PRO A 153 21.01 11.50 -4.99
N VAL A 154 21.42 10.62 -4.07
CA VAL A 154 22.68 9.89 -4.18
C VAL A 154 22.53 8.77 -5.21
N ARG A 155 23.50 8.66 -6.12
CA ARG A 155 23.60 7.51 -7.02
C ARG A 155 24.22 6.34 -6.26
N ILE A 156 23.48 5.25 -6.14
CA ILE A 156 24.01 4.00 -5.56
C ILE A 156 24.86 3.31 -6.63
N GLY A 157 26.18 3.34 -6.45
CA GLY A 157 27.16 2.66 -7.29
C GLY A 157 27.65 1.36 -6.68
N ASP A 158 28.62 0.72 -7.33
CA ASP A 158 29.33 -0.45 -6.85
C ASP A 158 30.55 -0.12 -5.98
N GLU A 159 30.97 1.14 -5.95
CA GLU A 159 32.04 1.64 -5.09
C GLU A 159 31.63 1.66 -3.61
N GLY A 160 32.38 0.95 -2.76
CA GLY A 160 32.14 0.86 -1.31
C GLY A 160 32.34 -0.54 -0.75
N PRO A 161 32.30 -0.69 0.59
CA PRO A 161 32.53 -1.98 1.21
C PRO A 161 31.38 -2.95 0.91
N SER A 162 31.71 -4.19 0.53
CA SER A 162 30.75 -5.25 0.21
C SER A 162 30.21 -5.98 1.45
N ASN A 163 30.09 -5.27 2.57
CA ASN A 163 29.66 -5.80 3.87
C ASN A 163 28.25 -5.34 4.25
N VAL A 164 27.47 -4.84 3.29
CA VAL A 164 26.08 -4.42 3.47
C VAL A 164 25.15 -5.53 3.04
N LEU A 165 24.28 -5.99 3.94
CA LEU A 165 23.18 -6.89 3.63
C LEU A 165 21.90 -6.07 3.44
N VAL A 166 21.29 -6.17 2.26
CA VAL A 166 19.96 -5.62 1.99
C VAL A 166 18.97 -6.78 1.96
N VAL A 167 17.97 -6.72 2.83
CA VAL A 167 16.90 -7.71 2.91
C VAL A 167 15.65 -7.13 2.28
N GLN A 168 14.99 -7.90 1.41
CA GLN A 168 13.79 -7.51 0.68
C GLN A 168 12.84 -8.70 0.62
N ASN A 169 11.61 -8.50 1.08
CA ASN A 169 10.58 -9.53 1.01
C ASN A 169 9.93 -9.49 -0.37
N GLU A 170 9.64 -10.67 -0.95
CA GLU A 170 9.07 -10.76 -2.30
C GLU A 170 7.68 -10.12 -2.42
N ARG A 171 6.95 -10.06 -1.31
CA ARG A 171 5.56 -9.58 -1.22
C ARG A 171 5.43 -8.36 -0.31
N ASP A 172 6.45 -7.51 -0.22
CA ASP A 172 6.35 -6.26 0.55
C ASP A 172 5.45 -5.24 -0.19
N PRO A 173 4.29 -4.84 0.37
CA PRO A 173 3.41 -3.88 -0.27
C PRO A 173 3.94 -2.42 -0.22
N GLY A 174 4.78 -2.09 0.76
CA GLY A 174 5.37 -0.78 0.95
C GLY A 174 6.61 -0.57 0.08
N THR A 175 7.45 -1.59 -0.05
CA THR A 175 8.64 -1.60 -0.90
C THR A 175 8.69 -2.79 -1.87
N PRO A 176 7.90 -2.77 -2.96
CA PRO A 176 7.82 -3.89 -3.89
C PRO A 176 9.17 -4.31 -4.47
N LEU A 177 9.36 -5.61 -4.68
CA LEU A 177 10.63 -6.24 -5.06
C LEU A 177 11.28 -5.62 -6.31
N VAL A 178 10.48 -5.11 -7.26
CA VAL A 178 10.97 -4.41 -8.45
C VAL A 178 11.85 -3.18 -8.13
N GLY A 179 11.74 -2.63 -6.92
CA GLY A 179 12.61 -1.56 -6.42
C GLY A 179 13.97 -2.03 -5.91
N ALA A 180 14.10 -3.29 -5.47
CA ALA A 180 15.28 -3.81 -4.80
C ALA A 180 16.57 -3.77 -5.65
N PRO A 181 16.57 -4.09 -6.96
CA PRO A 181 17.79 -3.99 -7.76
C PRO A 181 18.33 -2.56 -7.87
N ARG A 182 17.44 -1.55 -7.82
CA ARG A 182 17.82 -0.14 -7.87
C ARG A 182 18.52 0.32 -6.59
N SER A 183 18.12 -0.22 -5.43
CA SER A 183 18.75 0.10 -4.15
C SER A 183 20.08 -0.63 -3.91
N CYS A 184 20.36 -1.70 -4.65
CA CYS A 184 21.62 -2.46 -4.56
C CYS A 184 22.68 -2.06 -5.62
N GLY A 185 22.42 -1.02 -6.42
CA GLY A 185 23.33 -0.60 -7.50
C GLY A 185 23.46 -1.62 -8.63
N GLY A 186 22.42 -2.43 -8.88
CA GLY A 186 22.47 -3.50 -9.89
C GLY A 186 23.28 -4.74 -9.48
N ARG A 187 23.75 -4.83 -8.24
CA ARG A 187 24.40 -6.04 -7.72
C ARG A 187 23.37 -7.18 -7.65
N SER A 188 23.59 -8.22 -8.44
CA SER A 188 22.83 -9.47 -8.36
C SER A 188 23.13 -10.16 -7.03
N GLY A 189 22.26 -9.97 -6.04
CA GLY A 189 22.25 -10.80 -4.84
C GLY A 189 21.80 -12.21 -5.19
N SER A 190 22.46 -13.21 -4.61
CA SER A 190 22.01 -14.60 -4.68
C SER A 190 20.69 -14.74 -3.91
N ALA A 191 19.59 -14.96 -4.62
CA ALA A 191 18.35 -15.40 -3.98
C ALA A 191 18.53 -16.86 -3.52
N PRO A 192 18.47 -17.18 -2.22
CA PRO A 192 18.36 -18.56 -1.80
C PRO A 192 17.01 -19.11 -2.30
N ARG A 193 17.05 -20.16 -3.12
CA ARG A 193 15.85 -20.94 -3.43
C ARG A 193 15.52 -21.73 -2.16
N TRP A 194 14.41 -21.39 -1.52
CA TRP A 194 13.78 -22.22 -0.51
C TRP A 194 12.61 -22.98 -1.15
#